data_AF-A0A5M8Q3S7-F1
#
_entry.id   AF-A0A5M8Q3S7-F1
#
_cell.length_a   1.000
_cell.length_b   1.000
_cell.length_c   1.000
_cell.angle_alpha   90.00
_cell.angle_beta   90.00
_cell.angle_gamma   90.00
#
_symmetry.space_group_name_H-M   'P 1'
#
loop_
_entity.id
_entity.type
_entity.pdbx_description
1 polymer ?
#
loop_
_entity_poly.entity_id
_entity_poly.type
_entity_poly.pdbx_seq_one_letter_code
_entity_poly.pdbx_strand_id
1 'polypeptide(L)'
;MGGCAADGDLPAAQAGRRPGRAAGRGAGGGAHGVSALDDLVAVMARLRAPGGCPWDAEQTHASLVPFLIEEAHELAEAIEAGDADDAHLREELGDVLLQVVFHADIARAEGRFDLDDVARGLAEKLRRRHPHVFADVAVTGVDDVVANWDALKRAEKPERGSALDGIPAGLPALARAEKVLRRAERAGLTTSDATGPATEEALGAELLALVRGAAARELDAERALRAATRELEASLRAEEAGRA
;
A
#
# COMPACT_ATOMS: atom_id res chain seq x y z
N MET A 1 45.24 -7.00 -6.14
CA MET A 1 44.83 -7.91 -7.23
C MET A 1 43.60 -8.65 -6.74
N GLY A 2 42.52 -8.63 -7.52
CA GLY A 2 41.35 -9.51 -7.35
C GLY A 2 40.19 -8.91 -6.55
N GLY A 3 39.47 -7.96 -7.14
CA GLY A 3 38.05 -7.75 -6.80
C GLY A 3 37.15 -8.64 -7.65
N CYS A 4 35.91 -8.83 -7.22
CA CYS A 4 34.72 -8.85 -8.08
C CYS A 4 33.45 -8.81 -7.23
N ALA A 5 32.53 -7.95 -7.66
CA ALA A 5 31.17 -7.77 -7.18
C ALA A 5 30.20 -8.78 -7.82
N ALA A 6 29.02 -8.91 -7.20
CA ALA A 6 27.73 -9.31 -7.75
C ALA A 6 26.73 -9.03 -6.62
N ASP A 7 25.88 -8.00 -6.62
CA ASP A 7 24.85 -7.62 -7.60
C ASP A 7 24.08 -8.85 -8.10
N GLY A 8 23.01 -9.16 -7.38
CA GLY A 8 22.11 -10.27 -7.65
C GLY A 8 20.72 -9.75 -7.96
N ASP A 9 20.53 -9.30 -9.20
CA ASP A 9 19.21 -9.18 -9.82
C ASP A 9 18.54 -10.56 -9.89
N LEU A 10 17.24 -10.60 -9.57
CA LEU A 10 16.39 -11.76 -9.81
C LEU A 10 16.18 -11.95 -11.32
N PRO A 11 16.29 -13.17 -11.88
CA PRO A 11 16.10 -13.36 -13.31
C PRO A 11 14.60 -13.38 -13.68
N ALA A 12 14.19 -12.44 -14.54
CA ALA A 12 12.88 -12.41 -15.18
C ALA A 12 12.58 -13.71 -15.97
N ALA A 13 11.41 -14.30 -15.72
CA ALA A 13 10.97 -15.55 -16.34
C ALA A 13 10.47 -15.33 -17.78
N GLN A 14 11.14 -15.93 -18.77
CA GLN A 14 10.78 -15.81 -20.19
C GLN A 14 9.54 -16.67 -20.57
N ALA A 15 8.47 -16.02 -21.03
CA ALA A 15 7.25 -16.67 -21.52
C ALA A 15 7.35 -17.13 -22.98
N GLY A 16 7.33 -18.45 -23.21
CA GLY A 16 7.28 -19.05 -24.54
C GLY A 16 5.87 -19.11 -25.14
N ARG A 17 5.67 -18.55 -26.34
CA ARG A 17 4.41 -18.63 -27.11
C ARG A 17 4.17 -20.03 -27.71
N ARG A 18 2.92 -20.50 -27.67
CA ARG A 18 2.39 -21.54 -28.60
C ARG A 18 0.95 -21.23 -29.07
N PRO A 19 0.53 -21.72 -30.26
CA PRO A 19 -0.60 -21.19 -31.00
C PRO A 19 -1.94 -21.89 -30.67
N GLY A 20 -3.03 -21.18 -30.97
CA GLY A 20 -4.39 -21.50 -30.54
C GLY A 20 -5.12 -22.61 -31.30
N ARG A 21 -6.29 -22.96 -30.77
CA ARG A 21 -7.32 -23.72 -31.48
C ARG A 21 -8.72 -23.35 -31.01
N ALA A 22 -9.64 -23.33 -31.98
CA ALA A 22 -10.99 -22.80 -31.92
C ALA A 22 -12.01 -23.68 -31.17
N ALA A 23 -13.14 -23.03 -30.87
CA ALA A 23 -14.25 -23.41 -30.01
C ALA A 23 -15.07 -24.65 -30.41
N GLY A 24 -15.62 -25.31 -29.39
CA GLY A 24 -16.79 -26.18 -29.47
C GLY A 24 -17.68 -25.95 -28.24
N ARG A 25 -18.96 -25.63 -28.46
CA ARG A 25 -19.97 -25.43 -27.40
C ARG A 25 -20.56 -26.78 -26.98
N GLY A 26 -20.76 -26.96 -25.67
CA GLY A 26 -21.56 -28.03 -25.07
C GLY A 26 -21.96 -27.62 -23.65
N ALA A 27 -23.26 -27.65 -23.36
CA ALA A 27 -23.85 -27.24 -22.09
C ALA A 27 -23.81 -28.37 -21.04
N GLY A 28 -23.67 -28.00 -19.75
CA GLY A 28 -24.03 -28.86 -18.61
C GLY A 28 -23.04 -28.85 -17.44
N GLY A 29 -23.45 -28.27 -16.31
CA GLY A 29 -22.83 -28.44 -14.99
C GLY A 29 -21.55 -27.62 -14.76
N GLY A 30 -21.66 -26.47 -14.10
CA GLY A 30 -20.51 -25.62 -13.77
C GLY A 30 -19.58 -26.28 -12.75
N ALA A 31 -18.67 -27.13 -13.23
CA ALA A 31 -17.41 -27.35 -12.56
C ALA A 31 -16.65 -26.03 -12.62
N HIS A 32 -16.57 -25.31 -11.49
CA HIS A 32 -15.68 -24.17 -11.39
C HIS A 32 -14.26 -24.69 -11.63
N GLY A 33 -13.69 -24.39 -12.80
CA GLY A 33 -12.27 -24.61 -13.04
C GLY A 33 -11.46 -23.85 -11.98
N VAL A 34 -10.31 -24.40 -11.61
CA VAL A 34 -9.33 -23.74 -10.73
C VAL A 34 -9.10 -22.32 -11.28
N SER A 35 -9.35 -21.30 -10.47
CA SER A 35 -9.13 -19.92 -10.91
C SER A 35 -7.63 -19.64 -11.01
N ALA A 36 -7.24 -18.60 -11.77
CA ALA A 36 -5.83 -18.19 -11.82
C ALA A 36 -5.28 -17.80 -10.44
N LEU A 37 -6.14 -17.35 -9.52
CA LEU A 37 -5.75 -17.03 -8.16
C LEU A 37 -5.53 -18.30 -7.33
N ASP A 38 -6.39 -19.31 -7.48
CA ASP A 38 -6.21 -20.61 -6.83
C ASP A 38 -4.92 -21.28 -7.29
N ASP A 39 -4.59 -21.15 -8.59
CA ASP A 39 -3.33 -21.64 -9.15
C ASP A 39 -2.12 -20.90 -8.55
N LEU A 40 -2.18 -19.57 -8.42
CA LEU A 40 -1.13 -18.78 -7.75
C LEU A 40 -0.90 -19.22 -6.30
N VAL A 41 -1.98 -19.45 -5.53
CA VAL A 41 -1.88 -19.98 -4.16
C VAL A 41 -1.24 -21.36 -4.14
N ALA A 42 -1.63 -22.24 -5.08
CA ALA A 42 -1.04 -23.57 -5.19
C ALA A 42 0.46 -23.53 -5.57
N VAL A 43 0.84 -22.62 -6.47
CA VAL A 43 2.25 -22.38 -6.84
C VAL A 43 3.05 -21.94 -5.62
N MET A 44 2.58 -20.93 -4.87
CA MET A 44 3.25 -20.46 -3.66
C MET A 44 3.41 -21.58 -2.62
N ALA A 45 2.34 -22.34 -2.36
CA ALA A 45 2.39 -23.46 -1.44
C ALA A 45 3.40 -24.53 -1.88
N ARG A 46 3.53 -24.77 -3.19
CA ARG A 46 4.52 -25.72 -3.75
C ARG A 46 5.95 -25.20 -3.61
N LEU A 47 6.18 -23.90 -3.83
CA LEU A 47 7.48 -23.26 -3.68
C LEU A 47 7.99 -23.36 -2.24
N ARG A 48 7.11 -23.15 -1.25
CA ARG A 48 7.46 -23.16 0.18
C ARG A 48 7.43 -24.54 0.86
N ALA A 49 6.91 -25.57 0.18
CA ALA A 49 6.86 -26.94 0.70
C ALA A 49 8.25 -27.62 0.70
N PRO A 50 8.45 -28.70 1.49
CA PRO A 50 9.65 -29.52 1.40
C PRO A 50 9.93 -30.00 -0.04
N GLY A 51 11.17 -29.84 -0.50
CA GLY A 51 11.54 -30.11 -1.90
C GLY A 51 11.03 -29.07 -2.90
N GLY A 52 10.60 -27.91 -2.42
CA GLY A 52 10.40 -26.68 -3.18
C GLY A 52 11.68 -25.83 -3.23
N CYS A 53 11.52 -24.51 -3.33
CA CYS A 53 12.61 -23.54 -3.34
C CYS A 53 13.11 -23.26 -1.91
N PRO A 54 14.41 -23.47 -1.60
CA PRO A 54 14.94 -23.21 -0.26
C PRO A 54 14.78 -21.75 0.17
N TRP A 55 14.99 -20.81 -0.75
CA TRP A 55 14.86 -19.37 -0.44
C TRP A 55 13.43 -19.02 -0.06
N ASP A 56 12.43 -19.50 -0.80
CA ASP A 56 11.01 -19.22 -0.51
C ASP A 56 10.57 -19.85 0.84
N ALA A 57 11.06 -21.06 1.13
CA ALA A 57 10.75 -21.76 2.37
C ALA A 57 11.32 -21.05 3.61
N GLU A 58 12.48 -20.40 3.49
CA GLU A 58 13.16 -19.69 4.59
C GLU A 58 12.56 -18.32 4.89
N GLN A 59 11.71 -17.76 4.02
CA GLN A 59 11.15 -16.43 4.22
C GLN A 59 10.17 -16.35 5.39
N THR A 60 10.21 -15.20 6.05
CA THR A 60 9.34 -14.82 7.16
C THR A 60 8.63 -13.51 6.84
N HIS A 61 7.61 -13.15 7.63
CA HIS A 61 6.97 -11.84 7.49
C HIS A 61 7.99 -10.69 7.57
N ALA A 62 9.00 -10.80 8.45
CA ALA A 62 9.99 -9.74 8.65
C ALA A 62 11.01 -9.65 7.51
N SER A 63 11.46 -10.78 6.97
CA SER A 63 12.44 -10.79 5.88
C SER A 63 11.86 -10.28 4.56
N LEU A 64 10.54 -10.34 4.39
CA LEU A 64 9.83 -9.88 3.19
C LEU A 64 9.50 -8.38 3.18
N VAL A 65 9.61 -7.67 4.32
CA VAL A 65 9.26 -6.25 4.41
C VAL A 65 10.02 -5.35 3.41
N PRO A 66 11.35 -5.50 3.21
CA PRO A 66 12.07 -4.68 2.23
C PRO A 66 11.50 -4.84 0.82
N PHE A 67 11.29 -6.08 0.38
CA PHE A 67 10.73 -6.39 -0.94
C PHE A 67 9.32 -5.78 -1.11
N LEU A 68 8.43 -5.93 -0.11
CA LEU A 68 7.11 -5.28 -0.18
C LEU A 68 7.18 -3.76 -0.34
N ILE A 69 8.19 -3.11 0.25
CA ILE A 69 8.39 -1.67 0.09
C ILE A 69 8.91 -1.36 -1.31
N GLU A 70 9.86 -2.15 -1.82
CA GLU A 70 10.39 -2.05 -3.19
C GLU A 70 9.26 -2.21 -4.22
N GLU A 71 8.48 -3.30 -4.19
CA GLU A 71 7.37 -3.52 -5.14
C GLU A 71 6.32 -2.40 -5.08
N ALA A 72 6.07 -1.83 -3.89
CA ALA A 72 5.14 -0.71 -3.76
C ALA A 72 5.67 0.58 -4.41
N HIS A 73 6.99 0.75 -4.46
CA HIS A 73 7.66 1.86 -5.14
C HIS A 73 7.74 1.62 -6.65
N GLU A 74 8.04 0.41 -7.10
CA GLU A 74 8.06 0.06 -8.53
C GLU A 74 6.65 0.19 -9.13
N LEU A 75 5.61 -0.25 -8.43
CA LEU A 75 4.22 0.02 -8.83
C LEU A 75 3.90 1.52 -8.89
N ALA A 76 4.43 2.33 -7.97
CA ALA A 76 4.24 3.78 -8.01
C ALA A 76 4.94 4.39 -9.24
N GLU A 77 6.17 3.97 -9.54
CA GLU A 77 6.91 4.39 -10.72
C GLU A 77 6.17 4.03 -12.01
N ALA A 78 5.64 2.81 -12.12
CA ALA A 78 4.86 2.37 -13.28
C ALA A 78 3.60 3.23 -13.48
N ILE A 79 2.94 3.67 -12.40
CA ILE A 79 1.78 4.58 -12.46
C ILE A 79 2.22 5.99 -12.90
N GLU A 80 3.33 6.50 -12.36
CA GLU A 80 3.86 7.83 -12.65
C GLU A 80 4.38 7.96 -14.10
N ALA A 81 4.82 6.87 -14.71
CA ALA A 81 5.22 6.80 -16.12
C ALA A 81 4.03 7.03 -17.10
N GLY A 82 2.79 6.90 -16.63
CA GLY A 82 1.56 7.17 -17.39
C GLY A 82 1.12 6.04 -18.32
N ASP A 83 0.04 6.29 -19.10
CA ASP A 83 -0.75 5.30 -19.85
C ASP A 83 -0.01 4.54 -21.00
N ALA A 84 1.31 4.67 -21.12
CA ALA A 84 2.07 4.11 -22.23
C ALA A 84 2.49 2.63 -22.04
N ASP A 85 2.41 2.09 -20.82
CA ASP A 85 2.90 0.73 -20.51
C ASP A 85 1.98 -0.07 -19.55
N ASP A 86 0.79 -0.45 -20.04
CA ASP A 86 -0.12 -1.36 -19.35
C ASP A 86 0.52 -2.72 -19.01
N ALA A 87 1.57 -3.13 -19.73
CA ALA A 87 2.23 -4.40 -19.48
C ALA A 87 3.08 -4.32 -18.21
N HIS A 88 3.88 -3.26 -18.08
CA HIS A 88 4.66 -2.99 -16.88
C HIS A 88 3.75 -2.74 -15.67
N LEU A 89 2.70 -1.91 -15.80
CA LEU A 89 1.72 -1.72 -14.71
C LEU A 89 1.12 -3.05 -14.23
N ARG A 90 0.82 -3.97 -15.15
CA ARG A 90 0.29 -5.29 -14.81
C ARG A 90 1.32 -6.17 -14.10
N GLU A 91 2.59 -6.07 -14.47
CA GLU A 91 3.72 -6.78 -13.83
C GLU A 91 3.84 -6.34 -12.37
N GLU A 92 3.95 -5.04 -12.12
CA GLU A 92 4.09 -4.48 -10.78
C GLU A 92 2.87 -4.74 -9.87
N LEU A 93 1.66 -4.71 -10.44
CA LEU A 93 0.45 -5.13 -9.72
C LEU A 93 0.51 -6.61 -9.32
N GLY A 94 1.15 -7.43 -10.15
CA GLY A 94 1.44 -8.83 -9.88
C GLY A 94 2.43 -9.03 -8.75
N ASP A 95 3.48 -8.23 -8.68
CA ASP A 95 4.52 -8.35 -7.65
C ASP A 95 4.04 -7.85 -6.28
N VAL A 96 3.24 -6.78 -6.23
CA VAL A 96 2.51 -6.42 -5.01
C VAL A 96 1.54 -7.54 -4.57
N LEU A 97 0.85 -8.20 -5.52
CA LEU A 97 -0.01 -9.34 -5.22
C LEU A 97 0.79 -10.55 -4.72
N LEU A 98 1.97 -10.81 -5.27
CA LEU A 98 2.89 -11.86 -4.82
C LEU A 98 3.20 -11.69 -3.34
N GLN A 99 3.53 -10.48 -2.89
CA GLN A 99 3.81 -10.21 -1.48
C GLN A 99 2.61 -10.53 -0.56
N VAL A 100 1.37 -10.22 -1.00
CA VAL A 100 0.15 -10.56 -0.26
C VAL A 100 -0.02 -12.07 -0.14
N VAL A 101 0.16 -12.81 -1.24
CA VAL A 101 0.04 -14.28 -1.26
C VAL A 101 1.13 -14.94 -0.41
N PHE A 102 2.36 -14.42 -0.45
CA PHE A 102 3.47 -14.93 0.35
C PHE A 102 3.17 -14.82 1.86
N HIS A 103 2.75 -13.64 2.32
CA HIS A 103 2.37 -13.43 3.71
C HIS A 103 1.17 -14.30 4.13
N ALA A 104 0.18 -14.46 3.25
CA ALA A 104 -0.95 -15.34 3.51
C ALA A 104 -0.51 -16.82 3.64
N ASP A 105 0.43 -17.28 2.81
CA ASP A 105 0.94 -18.65 2.90
C ASP A 105 1.79 -18.89 4.17
N ILE A 106 2.58 -17.89 4.60
CA ILE A 106 3.29 -17.93 5.90
C ILE A 106 2.29 -18.07 7.05
N ALA A 107 1.26 -17.21 7.09
CA ALA A 107 0.25 -17.23 8.15
C ALA A 107 -0.56 -18.55 8.13
N ARG A 108 -0.84 -19.10 6.96
CA ARG A 108 -1.54 -20.37 6.77
C ARG A 108 -0.72 -21.53 7.33
N ALA A 109 0.58 -21.57 7.05
CA ALA A 109 1.49 -22.59 7.56
C ALA A 109 1.58 -22.58 9.09
N GLU A 110 1.37 -21.42 9.72
CA GLU A 110 1.31 -21.23 11.17
C GLU A 110 -0.11 -21.46 11.75
N GLY A 111 -1.09 -21.82 10.94
CA GLY A 111 -2.48 -22.06 11.36
C GLY A 111 -3.23 -20.80 11.80
N ARG A 112 -2.85 -19.62 11.29
CA ARG A 112 -3.43 -18.32 11.70
C ARG A 112 -4.57 -17.86 10.79
N PHE A 113 -4.28 -17.62 9.50
CA PHE A 113 -5.24 -17.21 8.47
C PHE A 113 -4.66 -17.51 7.09
N ASP A 114 -5.50 -17.50 6.06
CA ASP A 114 -5.08 -17.67 4.66
C ASP A 114 -5.52 -16.49 3.76
N LEU A 115 -5.33 -16.63 2.44
CA LEU A 115 -5.68 -15.59 1.48
C LEU A 115 -7.19 -15.35 1.41
N ASP A 116 -8.01 -16.38 1.59
CA ASP A 116 -9.46 -16.27 1.59
C ASP A 116 -9.95 -15.47 2.79
N ASP A 117 -9.35 -15.66 3.96
CA ASP A 117 -9.66 -14.86 5.14
C ASP A 117 -9.28 -13.37 4.94
N VAL A 118 -8.14 -13.10 4.30
CA VAL A 118 -7.72 -11.73 3.93
C VAL A 118 -8.74 -11.09 2.99
N ALA A 119 -9.11 -11.80 1.91
CA ALA A 119 -10.06 -11.32 0.91
C ALA A 119 -11.46 -11.11 1.51
N ARG A 120 -11.93 -12.05 2.33
CA ARG A 120 -13.23 -11.96 3.03
C ARG A 120 -13.27 -10.77 3.97
N GLY A 121 -12.25 -10.59 4.81
CA GLY A 121 -12.14 -9.46 5.71
C GLY A 121 -12.10 -8.11 4.99
N LEU A 122 -11.37 -8.03 3.87
CA LEU A 122 -11.36 -6.83 3.02
C LEU A 122 -12.74 -6.55 2.41
N ALA A 123 -13.40 -7.56 1.85
CA ALA A 123 -14.69 -7.42 1.19
C ALA A 123 -15.79 -7.00 2.19
N GLU A 124 -15.82 -7.59 3.39
CA GLU A 124 -16.72 -7.19 4.47
C GLU A 124 -16.48 -5.74 4.91
N LYS A 125 -15.21 -5.34 5.07
CA LYS A 125 -14.85 -3.96 5.40
C LYS A 125 -15.31 -2.98 4.32
N LEU A 126 -15.11 -3.30 3.04
CA LEU A 126 -15.52 -2.43 1.94
C LEU A 126 -17.04 -2.32 1.84
N ARG A 127 -17.79 -3.42 1.99
CA ARG A 127 -19.26 -3.38 2.01
C ARG A 127 -19.78 -2.51 3.16
N ARG A 128 -19.26 -2.72 4.38
CA ARG A 128 -19.66 -1.94 5.56
C ARG A 128 -19.38 -0.45 5.40
N ARG A 129 -18.26 -0.07 4.78
CA ARG A 129 -17.85 1.33 4.60
C ARG A 129 -18.44 2.03 3.37
N HIS A 130 -19.16 1.30 2.52
CA HIS A 130 -19.92 1.86 1.40
C HIS A 130 -21.41 1.54 1.53
N PRO A 131 -22.08 1.94 2.62
CA PRO A 131 -23.50 1.66 2.79
C PRO A 131 -24.37 2.41 1.76
N HIS A 132 -23.81 3.39 1.05
CA HIS A 132 -24.47 4.05 -0.07
C HIS A 132 -24.46 3.24 -1.38
N VAL A 133 -23.62 2.20 -1.45
CA VAL A 133 -23.61 1.23 -2.56
C VAL A 133 -24.32 -0.06 -2.17
N PHE A 134 -24.13 -0.52 -0.93
CA PHE A 134 -24.55 -1.86 -0.49
C PHE A 134 -25.72 -1.86 0.52
N ALA A 135 -26.28 -0.70 0.85
CA ALA A 135 -27.42 -0.53 1.76
C ALA A 135 -28.21 0.74 1.38
N ASP A 136 -28.98 1.29 2.32
CA ASP A 136 -29.94 2.37 2.07
C ASP A 136 -29.47 3.76 2.57
N VAL A 137 -28.19 4.09 2.40
CA VAL A 137 -27.66 5.43 2.75
C VAL A 137 -27.57 6.30 1.50
N ALA A 138 -28.32 7.41 1.46
CA ALA A 138 -28.19 8.37 0.37
C ALA A 138 -26.96 9.28 0.59
N VAL A 139 -26.26 9.57 -0.50
CA VAL A 139 -25.16 10.55 -0.56
C VAL A 139 -25.39 11.47 -1.76
N THR A 140 -25.06 12.74 -1.64
CA THR A 140 -25.27 13.75 -2.70
C THR A 140 -24.00 14.11 -3.46
N GLY A 141 -22.83 13.68 -2.96
CA GLY A 141 -21.54 13.93 -3.58
C GLY A 141 -20.38 13.26 -2.85
N VAL A 142 -19.17 13.52 -3.32
CA VAL A 142 -17.92 12.96 -2.78
C VAL A 142 -17.72 13.32 -1.30
N ASP A 143 -18.09 14.54 -0.90
CA ASP A 143 -17.94 15.01 0.48
C ASP A 143 -18.76 14.17 1.47
N ASP A 144 -20.00 13.82 1.12
CA ASP A 144 -20.85 12.94 1.93
C ASP A 144 -20.25 11.53 2.05
N VAL A 145 -19.66 11.01 0.97
CA VAL A 145 -18.99 9.71 0.95
C VAL A 145 -17.79 9.71 1.89
N VAL A 146 -16.94 10.74 1.81
CA VAL A 146 -15.76 10.89 2.67
C VAL A 146 -16.17 11.04 4.13
N ALA A 147 -17.17 11.85 4.43
CA ALA A 147 -17.68 12.05 5.78
C ALA A 147 -18.21 10.74 6.38
N ASN A 148 -19.00 9.98 5.62
CA ASN A 148 -19.54 8.68 6.04
C ASN A 148 -18.42 7.65 6.26
N TRP A 149 -17.45 7.57 5.34
CA TRP A 149 -16.29 6.68 5.47
C TRP A 149 -15.49 6.94 6.74
N ASP A 150 -15.25 8.21 7.07
CA ASP A 150 -14.51 8.60 8.26
C ASP A 150 -15.32 8.38 9.55
N ALA A 151 -16.64 8.60 9.54
CA ALA A 151 -17.51 8.27 10.66
C ALA A 151 -17.50 6.77 10.98
N LEU A 152 -17.62 5.92 9.96
CA LEU A 152 -17.57 4.46 10.11
C LEU A 152 -16.20 3.99 10.59
N LYS A 153 -15.11 4.59 10.09
CA LYS A 153 -13.76 4.31 10.58
C LYS A 153 -13.55 4.66 12.05
N ARG A 154 -14.17 5.72 12.55
CA ARG A 154 -14.11 6.10 13.98
C ARG A 154 -14.90 5.11 14.83
N ALA A 155 -16.11 4.74 14.40
CA ALA A 155 -16.95 3.79 15.11
C ALA A 155 -16.33 2.38 15.23
N GLU A 156 -15.54 1.95 14.24
CA GLU A 156 -14.83 0.66 14.23
C GLU A 156 -13.65 0.58 15.21
N LYS A 157 -13.12 1.71 15.67
CA LYS A 157 -11.92 1.78 16.52
C LYS A 157 -12.12 2.73 17.70
N PRO A 158 -13.05 2.40 18.62
CA PRO A 158 -13.37 3.25 19.77
C PRO A 158 -12.18 3.44 20.72
N GLU A 159 -11.16 2.59 20.64
CA GLU A 159 -9.92 2.68 21.43
C GLU A 159 -8.99 3.81 20.99
N ARG A 160 -9.21 4.43 19.83
CA ARG A 160 -8.40 5.58 19.38
C ARG A 160 -8.81 6.83 20.15
N GLY A 161 -7.94 7.24 21.07
CA GLY A 161 -8.12 8.47 21.85
C GLY A 161 -7.79 9.74 21.07
N SER A 162 -7.00 9.65 19.99
CA SER A 162 -6.63 10.79 19.15
C SER A 162 -7.00 10.58 17.68
N ALA A 163 -7.42 11.66 17.01
CA ALA A 163 -7.62 11.70 15.56
C ALA A 163 -6.34 11.36 14.79
N LEU A 164 -5.16 11.60 15.37
CA LEU A 164 -3.86 11.30 14.78
C LEU A 164 -3.41 9.85 14.98
N ASP A 165 -4.17 9.02 15.67
CA ASP A 165 -3.76 7.63 15.92
C ASP A 165 -3.80 6.76 14.64
N GLY A 166 -2.82 5.85 14.59
CA GLY A 166 -2.64 4.91 13.49
C GLY A 166 -2.06 5.51 12.20
N ILE A 167 -1.36 6.66 12.29
CA ILE A 167 -0.45 7.12 11.23
C ILE A 167 0.82 6.26 11.31
N PRO A 168 1.18 5.49 10.26
CA PRO A 168 2.34 4.60 10.32
C PRO A 168 3.63 5.38 10.53
N ALA A 169 4.46 4.90 11.45
CA ALA A 169 5.68 5.62 11.82
C ALA A 169 6.75 5.62 10.71
N GLY A 170 6.75 4.59 9.87
CA GLY A 170 7.70 4.36 8.79
C GLY A 170 7.34 5.00 7.44
N LEU A 171 6.28 5.81 7.34
CA LEU A 171 6.02 6.57 6.11
C LEU A 171 7.18 7.53 5.82
N PRO A 172 7.57 7.72 4.54
CA PRO A 172 8.47 8.80 4.13
C PRO A 172 7.98 10.15 4.64
N ALA A 173 8.90 11.08 4.95
CA ALA A 173 8.59 12.30 5.68
C ALA A 173 7.46 13.13 5.06
N LEU A 174 7.47 13.31 3.73
CA LEU A 174 6.46 14.05 2.99
C LEU A 174 5.07 13.39 3.10
N ALA A 175 4.97 12.09 2.78
CA ALA A 175 3.73 11.34 2.87
C ALA A 175 3.17 11.31 4.30
N ARG A 176 4.05 11.25 5.31
CA ARG A 176 3.67 11.32 6.72
C ARG A 176 3.11 12.70 7.07
N ALA A 177 3.83 13.78 6.75
CA ALA A 177 3.42 15.15 7.03
C ALA A 177 2.05 15.46 6.43
N GLU A 178 1.85 15.09 5.17
CA GLU A 178 0.58 15.26 4.45
C GLU A 178 -0.56 14.46 5.11
N LYS A 179 -0.28 13.26 5.62
CA LYS A 179 -1.26 12.45 6.34
C LYS A 179 -1.62 13.01 7.72
N VAL A 180 -0.65 13.60 8.44
CA VAL A 180 -0.88 14.31 9.71
C VAL A 180 -1.77 15.52 9.47
N LEU A 181 -1.41 16.39 8.51
CA LEU A 181 -2.17 17.59 8.17
C LEU A 181 -3.61 17.26 7.78
N ARG A 182 -3.81 16.27 6.90
CA ARG A 182 -5.16 15.83 6.50
C ARG A 182 -5.99 15.23 7.63
N ARG A 183 -5.36 14.61 8.64
CA ARG A 183 -6.06 14.11 9.83
C ARG A 183 -6.42 15.26 10.77
N ALA A 184 -5.52 16.22 10.93
CA ALA A 184 -5.72 17.42 11.73
C ALA A 184 -6.89 18.27 11.21
N GLU A 185 -6.87 18.58 9.92
CA GLU A 185 -7.93 19.33 9.24
C GLU A 185 -9.29 18.64 9.40
N ARG A 186 -9.36 17.32 9.21
CA ARG A 186 -10.60 16.54 9.40
C ARG A 186 -11.10 16.52 10.84
N ALA A 187 -10.21 16.68 11.81
CA ALA A 187 -10.57 16.82 13.22
C ALA A 187 -10.86 18.28 13.61
N GLY A 188 -10.78 19.21 12.65
CA GLY A 188 -10.93 20.64 12.86
C GLY A 188 -9.84 21.22 13.75
N LEU A 189 -8.67 20.58 13.83
CA LEU A 189 -7.52 21.08 14.58
C LEU A 189 -6.81 22.18 13.79
N THR A 190 -6.12 23.06 14.49
CA THR A 190 -5.50 24.24 13.91
C THR A 190 -4.21 23.85 13.20
N THR A 191 -4.23 23.90 11.88
CA THR A 191 -3.03 23.91 11.04
C THR A 191 -2.77 25.34 10.59
N SER A 192 -1.50 25.74 10.43
CA SER A 192 -1.22 27.08 9.90
C SER A 192 -1.85 27.27 8.51
N ASP A 193 -2.09 28.52 8.12
CA ASP A 193 -2.57 28.84 6.78
C ASP A 193 -1.66 28.22 5.70
N ALA A 194 -2.30 27.65 4.68
CA ALA A 194 -1.58 27.05 3.56
C ALA A 194 -0.88 28.13 2.73
N THR A 195 0.44 28.18 2.81
CA THR A 195 1.29 28.97 1.92
C THR A 195 2.08 28.04 1.02
N GLY A 196 2.16 28.31 -0.28
CA GLY A 196 2.97 27.52 -1.18
C GLY A 196 2.58 27.65 -2.65
N PRO A 197 3.31 26.95 -3.54
CA PRO A 197 3.04 26.92 -4.96
C PRO A 197 1.70 26.25 -5.28
N ALA A 198 1.06 26.70 -6.38
CA ALA A 198 -0.27 26.24 -6.80
C ALA A 198 -0.25 25.05 -7.78
N THR A 199 0.95 24.61 -8.22
CA THR A 199 1.10 23.47 -9.14
C THR A 199 2.19 22.53 -8.65
N GLU A 200 2.12 21.26 -9.07
CA GLU A 200 3.09 20.23 -8.70
C GLU A 200 4.49 20.53 -9.25
N GLU A 201 4.59 21.13 -10.44
CA GLU A 201 5.88 21.50 -11.04
C GLU A 201 6.59 22.57 -10.20
N ALA A 202 5.84 23.58 -9.75
CA ALA A 202 6.39 24.64 -8.89
C ALA A 202 6.71 24.10 -7.49
N LEU A 203 5.87 23.23 -6.92
CA LEU A 203 6.13 22.53 -5.66
C LEU A 203 7.41 21.69 -5.73
N GLY A 204 7.57 20.90 -6.80
CA GLY A 204 8.76 20.09 -7.03
C GLY A 204 10.02 20.94 -7.13
N ALA A 205 9.97 22.06 -7.83
CA ALA A 205 11.11 22.99 -7.93
C ALA A 205 11.51 23.58 -6.58
N GLU A 206 10.55 24.00 -5.75
CA GLU A 206 10.81 24.54 -4.41
C GLU A 206 11.35 23.47 -3.45
N LEU A 207 10.75 22.27 -3.42
CA LEU A 207 11.22 21.16 -2.61
C LEU A 207 12.66 20.76 -3.00
N LEU A 208 12.96 20.68 -4.30
CA LEU A 208 14.31 20.39 -4.79
C LEU A 208 15.31 21.49 -4.38
N ALA A 209 14.91 22.76 -4.42
CA ALA A 209 15.75 23.86 -3.96
C ALA A 209 16.07 23.76 -2.45
N LEU A 210 15.09 23.40 -1.62
CA LEU A 210 15.28 23.16 -0.19
C LEU A 210 16.25 21.99 0.06
N VAL A 211 16.07 20.87 -0.66
CA VAL A 211 16.97 19.70 -0.55
C VAL A 211 18.39 20.06 -0.98
N ARG A 212 18.58 20.80 -2.09
CA ARG A 212 19.89 21.31 -2.51
C ARG A 212 20.52 22.21 -1.44
N GLY A 213 19.72 23.09 -0.85
CA GLY A 213 20.14 23.98 0.23
C GLY A 213 20.56 23.23 1.50
N ALA A 214 19.84 22.16 1.84
CA ALA A 214 20.14 21.27 2.94
C ALA A 214 21.45 20.50 2.69
N ALA A 215 21.60 19.90 1.50
CA ALA A 215 22.80 19.17 1.11
C ALA A 215 24.07 20.05 1.16
N ALA A 216 23.99 21.29 0.64
CA ALA A 216 25.09 22.25 0.69
C ALA A 216 25.52 22.66 2.12
N ARG A 217 24.70 22.34 3.13
CA ARG A 217 24.91 22.65 4.55
C ARG A 217 25.02 21.38 5.41
N GLU A 218 25.14 20.21 4.78
CA GLU A 218 25.20 18.90 5.46
C GLU A 218 23.97 18.64 6.36
N LEU A 219 22.83 19.20 6.00
CA LEU A 219 21.55 18.94 6.64
C LEU A 219 20.84 17.78 5.96
N ASP A 220 20.19 16.95 6.76
CA ASP A 220 19.35 15.85 6.30
C ASP A 220 17.90 16.33 6.22
N ALA A 221 17.43 16.60 5.00
CA ALA A 221 16.09 17.14 4.74
C ALA A 221 14.97 16.19 5.22
N GLU A 222 15.16 14.89 5.03
CA GLU A 222 14.23 13.85 5.42
C GLU A 222 14.10 13.79 6.95
N ARG A 223 15.23 13.74 7.68
CA ARG A 223 15.24 13.79 9.14
C ARG A 223 14.67 15.10 9.68
N ALA A 224 14.98 16.22 9.04
CA ALA A 224 14.47 17.53 9.43
C ALA A 224 12.94 17.57 9.33
N LEU A 225 12.36 17.14 8.20
CA LEU A 225 10.90 17.12 8.04
C LEU A 225 10.23 16.11 8.98
N ARG A 226 10.83 14.93 9.22
CA ARG A 226 10.33 13.98 10.24
C ARG A 226 10.30 14.60 11.63
N ALA A 227 11.33 15.37 12.00
CA ALA A 227 11.37 16.04 13.30
C ALA A 227 10.28 17.11 13.42
N ALA A 228 10.18 18.01 12.43
CA ALA A 228 9.15 19.04 12.40
C ALA A 228 7.73 18.46 12.42
N THR A 229 7.50 17.37 11.69
CA THR A 229 6.19 16.67 11.68
C THR A 229 5.85 16.12 13.06
N ARG A 230 6.81 15.57 13.81
CA ARG A 230 6.57 15.10 15.19
C ARG A 230 6.23 16.23 16.14
N GLU A 231 6.87 17.39 16.00
CA GLU A 231 6.56 18.58 16.79
C GLU A 231 5.15 19.09 16.50
N LEU A 232 4.76 19.13 15.22
CA LEU A 232 3.39 19.44 14.80
C LEU A 232 2.38 18.43 15.39
N GLU A 233 2.64 17.12 15.27
CA GLU A 233 1.79 16.07 15.86
C GLU A 233 1.60 16.28 17.37
N ALA A 234 2.67 16.64 18.10
CA ALA A 234 2.60 16.90 19.53
C ALA A 234 1.74 18.14 19.85
N SER A 235 1.90 19.23 19.10
CA SER A 235 1.08 20.43 19.23
C SER A 235 -0.41 20.14 18.98
N LEU A 236 -0.71 19.41 17.91
CA LEU A 236 -2.08 19.03 17.55
C LEU A 236 -2.73 18.13 18.61
N ARG A 237 -1.98 17.17 19.17
CA ARG A 237 -2.46 16.32 20.28
C ARG A 237 -2.75 17.13 21.54
N ALA A 238 -1.93 18.13 21.83
CA ALA A 238 -2.17 19.03 22.96
C ALA A 238 -3.43 19.89 22.76
N GLU A 239 -3.65 20.39 21.54
CA GLU A 239 -4.89 21.10 21.17
C GLU A 239 -6.11 20.20 21.30
N GLU A 240 -6.04 18.97 20.76
CA GLU A 240 -7.12 17.98 20.85
C GLU A 240 -7.46 17.63 22.30
N ALA A 241 -6.44 17.41 23.14
CA ALA A 241 -6.63 17.14 24.57
C ALA A 241 -7.24 18.35 25.32
N GLY A 242 -7.00 19.58 24.87
CA GLY A 242 -7.62 20.78 25.42
C GLY A 242 -9.08 20.99 25.01
N ARG A 243 -9.57 20.25 24.00
CA ARG A 243 -10.97 20.29 23.53
C ARG A 243 -11.86 19.22 24.18
N ALA A 244 -11.27 18.19 24.79
CA ALA A 244 -11.94 17.08 25.46
C ALA A 244 -12.32 17.43 26.91
#